data_AF-A0A8K0CTA7-F1
#
_entry.id   AF-A0A8K0CTA7-F1
#
_cell.length_a   1.000
_cell.length_b   1.000
_cell.length_c   1.000
_cell.angle_alpha   90.00
_cell.angle_beta   90.00
_cell.angle_gamma   90.00
#
_symmetry.space_group_name_H-M   'P 1'
#
loop_
_entity.id
_entity.type
_entity.pdbx_description
1 polymer ?
#
loop_
_entity_poly.entity_id
_entity_poly.type
_entity_poly.pdbx_seq_one_letter_code
_entity_poly.pdbx_strand_id
1 'polypeptide(L)'
;MDRYKDHSPHRYLEEALQSALKAIREENVGIRELNRRFGVSRGTIQDHFHGRFKKVPLKMRPCTILSKEKEDDLERWLIELAEFGFP
;
A
#
# COMPACT_ATOMS: atom_id res chain seq x y z
N MET A 1 0.40 29.28 -5.49
CA MET A 1 0.14 28.30 -4.42
C MET A 1 -0.09 26.96 -5.10
N ASP A 2 0.96 26.15 -5.19
CA ASP A 2 0.90 24.82 -5.80
C ASP A 2 0.28 23.83 -4.80
N ARG A 3 -0.94 23.34 -5.09
CA ARG A 3 -1.75 22.52 -4.17
C ARG A 3 -1.67 21.02 -4.42
N TYR A 4 -0.85 20.59 -5.38
CA TYR A 4 -0.63 19.17 -5.65
C TYR A 4 0.78 18.80 -5.26
N LYS A 5 0.94 18.46 -3.97
CA LYS A 5 2.11 17.74 -3.49
C LYS A 5 2.14 16.40 -4.24
N ASP A 6 3.20 16.13 -4.97
CA ASP A 6 3.43 14.86 -5.66
C ASP A 6 3.20 13.68 -4.69
N HIS A 7 2.17 12.86 -4.94
CA HIS A 7 1.89 11.64 -4.17
C HIS A 7 2.61 10.46 -4.82
N SER A 8 3.91 10.61 -5.07
CA SER A 8 4.74 9.47 -5.45
C SER A 8 4.70 8.42 -4.33
N PRO A 9 4.47 7.13 -4.64
CA PRO A 9 4.48 6.07 -3.64
C PRO A 9 5.89 6.05 -3.04
N HIS A 10 5.91 6.38 -1.77
CA HIS A 10 7.04 6.81 -0.94
C HIS A 10 8.03 5.64 -0.73
N ARG A 11 8.73 5.18 -1.77
CA ARG A 11 9.64 4.02 -1.69
C ARG A 11 10.74 4.20 -0.62
N TYR A 12 11.22 5.43 -0.44
CA TYR A 12 12.19 5.81 0.59
C TYR A 12 11.59 5.92 2.02
N LEU A 13 10.26 5.91 2.16
CA LEU A 13 9.59 6.02 3.46
C LEU A 13 9.62 4.72 4.24
N GLU A 14 9.67 3.56 3.56
CA GLU A 14 9.61 2.25 4.23
C GLU A 14 10.87 2.00 5.08
N GLU A 15 12.06 2.28 4.53
CA GLU A 15 13.33 2.17 5.25
C GLU A 15 13.41 3.18 6.41
N ALA A 16 13.05 4.44 6.14
CA ALA A 16 13.02 5.49 7.16
C ALA A 16 12.03 5.17 8.29
N LEU A 17 10.90 4.55 7.97
CA LEU A 17 9.91 4.08 8.93
C LEU A 17 10.42 2.92 9.76
N GLN A 18 11.11 1.95 9.16
CA GLN A 18 11.75 0.86 9.91
C GLN A 18 12.81 1.38 10.87
N SER A 19 13.67 2.30 10.44
CA SER A 19 14.65 2.95 11.31
C SER A 19 13.98 3.72 12.45
N ALA A 20 12.88 4.44 12.16
CA ALA A 20 12.12 5.16 13.18
C ALA A 20 11.49 4.19 14.20
N LEU A 21 10.89 3.09 13.75
CA LEU A 21 10.29 2.07 14.63
C LEU A 21 11.35 1.36 15.49
N LYS A 22 12.53 1.11 14.93
CA LYS A 22 13.67 0.56 15.68
C LYS A 22 14.15 1.52 16.77
N ALA A 23 14.31 2.81 16.45
CA ALA A 23 14.69 3.84 17.41
C ALA A 23 13.66 4.04 18.54
N ILE A 24 12.36 3.88 18.28
CA ILE A 24 11.34 3.87 19.35
C ILE A 24 11.58 2.72 20.33
N ARG A 25 11.88 1.54 19.80
CA ARG A 25 11.95 0.31 20.59
C ARG A 25 13.28 0.16 21.34
N GLU A 26 14.38 0.57 20.73
CA GLU A 26 15.74 0.38 21.25
C GLU A 26 16.29 1.62 21.97
N GLU A 27 16.04 2.82 21.44
CA GLU A 27 16.57 4.07 21.99
C GLU A 27 15.56 4.80 22.91
N ASN A 28 14.32 4.30 23.01
CA ASN A 28 13.21 4.92 23.75
C ASN A 28 12.96 6.39 23.35
N VAL A 29 13.17 6.69 22.08
CA VAL A 29 13.09 8.05 21.53
C VAL A 29 11.62 8.42 21.28
N GLY A 30 11.23 9.62 21.69
CA GLY A 30 9.86 10.12 21.52
C GLY A 30 9.47 10.33 20.06
N ILE A 31 8.19 10.07 19.74
CA ILE A 31 7.63 10.13 18.37
C ILE A 31 7.89 11.50 17.68
N ARG A 32 7.94 12.60 18.46
CA ARG A 32 8.23 13.95 17.92
C ARG A 32 9.66 14.10 17.39
N GLU A 33 10.62 13.46 18.06
CA GLU A 33 12.04 13.49 17.69
C GLU A 33 12.26 12.75 16.36
N LEU A 34 11.54 11.65 16.16
CA LEU A 34 11.65 10.79 14.98
C LEU A 34 11.15 11.44 13.71
N ASN A 35 10.12 12.28 13.81
CA ASN A 35 9.69 13.11 12.70
C ASN A 35 10.81 14.06 12.24
N ARG A 36 11.59 14.62 13.19
CA ARG A 36 12.73 15.50 12.85
C ARG A 36 13.92 14.72 12.28
N ARG A 37 14.21 13.53 12.82
CA ARG A 37 15.35 12.69 12.39
C ARG A 37 15.11 12.00 11.05
N PHE A 38 13.93 11.43 10.84
CA PHE A 38 13.64 10.53 9.72
C PHE A 38 12.62 11.10 8.74
N GLY A 39 12.02 12.26 9.02
CA GLY A 39 11.03 12.89 8.13
C GLY A 39 9.69 12.14 8.04
N VAL A 40 9.48 11.12 8.87
CA VAL A 40 8.26 10.31 8.87
C VAL A 40 7.18 10.99 9.69
N SER A 41 5.98 11.10 9.12
CA SER A 41 4.86 11.76 9.78
C SER A 41 4.50 11.08 11.12
N ARG A 42 4.13 11.89 12.11
CA ARG A 42 3.72 11.40 13.44
C ARG A 42 2.58 10.38 13.34
N GLY A 43 1.62 10.63 12.45
CA GLY A 43 0.48 9.74 12.21
C GLY A 43 0.93 8.39 11.69
N THR A 44 1.80 8.37 10.67
CA THR A 44 2.35 7.13 10.08
C THR A 44 3.09 6.29 11.12
N ILE A 45 3.96 6.91 11.93
CA ILE A 45 4.68 6.21 13.00
C ILE A 45 3.69 5.63 14.02
N GLN A 46 2.69 6.42 14.42
CA GLN A 46 1.70 6.03 15.42
C GLN A 46 0.79 4.90 14.92
N ASP A 47 0.35 4.95 13.67
CA ASP A 47 -0.49 3.93 13.05
C ASP A 47 0.26 2.60 12.85
N HIS A 48 1.56 2.66 12.54
CA HIS A 48 2.41 1.47 12.52
C HIS A 48 2.70 0.93 13.92
N PHE A 49 3.01 1.79 14.89
CA PHE A 49 3.32 1.40 16.26
C PHE A 49 2.12 0.73 16.96
N HIS A 50 0.92 1.25 16.75
CA HIS A 50 -0.31 0.66 17.30
C HIS A 50 -0.93 -0.44 16.42
N GLY A 51 -0.27 -0.84 15.33
CA GLY A 51 -0.76 -1.89 14.43
C GLY A 51 -2.07 -1.54 13.70
N ARG A 52 -2.43 -0.26 13.61
CA ARG A 52 -3.62 0.22 12.88
C ARG A 52 -3.42 0.14 11.36
N PHE A 53 -2.17 0.09 10.91
CA PHE A 53 -1.80 -0.38 9.57
C PHE A 53 -2.06 -1.89 9.46
N LYS A 54 -3.31 -2.29 9.33
CA LYS A 54 -3.59 -3.54 8.63
C LYS A 54 -3.09 -3.32 7.20
N LYS A 55 -2.21 -4.19 6.71
CA LYS A 55 -1.96 -4.38 5.26
C LYS A 55 -3.26 -4.91 4.62
N VAL A 56 -4.37 -4.18 4.78
CA VAL A 56 -5.53 -4.41 3.96
C VAL A 56 -5.07 -3.95 2.60
N PRO A 57 -4.92 -4.85 1.61
CA PRO A 57 -4.78 -4.37 0.25
C PRO A 57 -5.94 -3.42 0.04
N LEU A 58 -5.65 -2.16 -0.28
CA LEU A 58 -6.67 -1.18 -0.61
C LEU A 58 -7.61 -1.89 -1.57
N LYS A 59 -8.84 -2.18 -1.11
CA LYS A 59 -9.85 -2.90 -1.89
C LYS A 59 -10.40 -1.89 -2.89
N MET A 60 -9.52 -1.43 -3.78
CA MET A 60 -9.77 -0.48 -4.85
C MET A 60 -10.40 -1.18 -6.06
N ARG A 61 -10.48 -2.53 -6.03
CA ARG A 61 -11.23 -3.26 -7.03
C ARG A 61 -12.72 -3.07 -6.76
N PRO A 62 -13.49 -2.66 -7.78
CA PRO A 62 -14.95 -2.81 -7.75
C PRO A 62 -15.30 -4.23 -7.30
N CYS A 63 -16.41 -4.38 -6.58
CA CYS A 63 -16.95 -5.70 -6.32
C CYS A 63 -17.23 -6.37 -7.67
N THR A 64 -16.52 -7.45 -7.97
CA THR A 64 -16.77 -8.23 -9.19
C THR A 64 -18.12 -8.93 -9.05
N ILE A 65 -18.94 -8.91 -10.10
CA ILE A 65 -20.24 -9.59 -10.14
C ILE A 65 -20.02 -11.12 -10.16
N LEU A 66 -18.90 -11.55 -10.74
CA LEU A 66 -18.54 -12.95 -10.91
C LEU A 66 -17.52 -13.39 -9.85
N SER A 67 -17.60 -14.66 -9.47
CA SER A 67 -16.54 -15.32 -8.71
C SER A 67 -15.31 -15.48 -9.59
N LYS A 68 -14.13 -15.54 -8.97
CA LYS A 68 -12.86 -15.69 -9.69
C LYS A 68 -12.86 -16.89 -10.65
N GLU A 69 -13.42 -18.01 -10.22
CA GLU A 69 -13.57 -19.22 -11.03
C GLU A 69 -14.33 -18.95 -12.34
N LYS A 70 -15.41 -18.16 -12.29
CA LYS A 70 -16.19 -17.80 -13.48
C LYS A 70 -15.48 -16.80 -14.38
N GLU A 71 -14.69 -15.90 -13.80
CA GLU A 71 -13.84 -14.98 -14.58
C GLU A 71 -12.76 -15.76 -15.32
N ASP A 72 -12.13 -16.73 -14.67
CA ASP A 72 -11.09 -17.60 -15.28
C ASP A 72 -11.69 -18.46 -16.42
N ASP A 73 -12.93 -18.93 -16.27
CA ASP A 73 -13.64 -19.68 -17.33
C ASP A 73 -13.97 -18.80 -18.54
N LEU A 74 -14.41 -17.55 -18.31
CA LEU A 74 -14.65 -16.58 -19.37
C LEU A 74 -13.37 -16.19 -20.09
N GLU A 75 -12.28 -15.99 -19.35
CA GLU A 75 -10.97 -15.68 -19.93
C GLU A 75 -10.51 -16.80 -20.87
N ARG A 76 -10.62 -18.06 -20.44
CA ARG A 76 -10.29 -19.23 -21.26
C ARG A 76 -11.12 -19.28 -22.53
N TRP A 77 -12.43 -19.08 -22.41
CA TRP A 77 -13.35 -19.08 -23.55
C TRP A 77 -13.04 -17.96 -24.56
N LEU A 78 -12.70 -16.76 -24.07
CA LEU A 78 -12.32 -15.64 -24.94
C LEU A 78 -11.00 -15.90 -25.67
N ILE A 79 -10.01 -16.51 -25.01
CA ILE A 79 -8.75 -16.91 -25.64
C ILE A 79 -9.00 -17.94 -26.74
N GLU A 80 -9.81 -18.96 -26.46
CA GLU A 80 -10.19 -19.96 -27.45
C GLU A 80 -10.89 -19.32 -28.66
N LEU A 81 -11.84 -18.42 -28.43
CA LEU A 81 -12.51 -17.69 -29.52
C LEU A 81 -11.54 -16.88 -30.38
N ALA A 82 -10.59 -16.19 -29.74
CA ALA A 82 -9.57 -15.42 -30.43
C ALA A 82 -8.65 -16.31 -31.28
N GLU A 83 -8.29 -17.50 -30.79
CA GLU A 83 -7.52 -18.50 -31.55
C GLU A 83 -8.28 -19.01 -32.78
N PHE A 84 -9.61 -19.13 -32.70
CA PHE A 84 -10.47 -19.47 -33.83
C PHE A 84 -10.72 -18.29 -34.80
N GLY A 85 -10.11 -17.13 -34.56
CA GLY A 85 -10.21 -15.95 -35.43
C GLY A 85 -11.48 -15.14 -35.27
N PHE A 86 -12.22 -15.33 -34.16
CA PHE A 86 -13.33 -14.46 -33.81
C PHE A 86 -12.78 -13.24 -33.05
N PRO A 87 -13.09 -12.01 -33.49
CA PRO A 87 -12.67 -10.78 -32.82
C PRO A 87 -13.37 -10.55 -31.48
#